data_AF-A0A4Y2VAK5-F1
#
_entry.id   AF-A0A4Y2VAK5-F1
#
_cell.length_a   1.000
_cell.length_b   1.000
_cell.length_c   1.000
_cell.angle_alpha   90.00
_cell.angle_beta   90.00
_cell.angle_gamma   90.00
#
_symmetry.space_group_name_H-M   'P 1'
#
loop_
_entity.id
_entity.type
_entity.pdbx_description
1 polymer ?
#
loop_
_entity_poly.entity_id
_entity_poly.type
_entity_poly.pdbx_seq_one_letter_code
_entity_poly.pdbx_strand_id
1 'polypeptide(L)'
;MGKKKNFPFSGQHIDHIKPVDKPFDTFFIIKRTTTSNESFHTVSPFLVERAVTAHLGITKSTRKLRSGDLLIEVATRKQAEQIIKLKSLDNIPVAVSAHATLNSSKGVVSCGELLNVPIEEILKGFQP
;
A
#
# COMPACT_ATOMS: atom_id res chain seq x y z
N MET A 1 -20.36 1.30 -42.25
CA MET A 1 -20.15 2.50 -41.40
C MET A 1 -20.60 2.17 -39.98
N GLY A 2 -19.68 1.91 -39.05
CA GLY A 2 -20.00 1.55 -37.67
C GLY A 2 -20.37 2.76 -36.84
N LYS A 3 -21.47 2.70 -36.07
CA LYS A 3 -21.94 3.79 -35.21
C LYS A 3 -20.92 4.03 -34.08
N LYS A 4 -20.44 5.27 -33.93
CA LYS A 4 -19.67 5.71 -32.75
C LYS A 4 -20.56 5.55 -31.52
N LYS A 5 -20.16 4.68 -30.59
CA LYS A 5 -20.77 4.59 -29.26
C LYS A 5 -20.07 5.60 -28.35
N ASN A 6 -20.81 6.61 -27.91
CA ASN A 6 -20.37 7.53 -26.87
C ASN A 6 -20.43 6.77 -25.54
N PHE A 7 -19.31 6.23 -25.08
CA PHE A 7 -19.21 5.74 -23.72
C PHE A 7 -19.11 6.97 -22.81
N PRO A 8 -20.01 7.15 -21.82
CA PRO A 8 -19.80 8.18 -20.83
C PRO A 8 -18.54 7.81 -20.05
N PHE A 9 -17.51 8.64 -20.17
CA PHE A 9 -16.33 8.59 -19.33
C PHE A 9 -16.81 8.96 -17.91
N SER A 10 -17.24 7.98 -17.12
CA SER A 10 -17.69 8.23 -15.75
C SER A 10 -16.48 8.39 -14.82
N GLY A 11 -15.67 9.41 -15.09
CA GLY A 11 -14.76 9.96 -14.09
C GLY A 11 -15.57 10.90 -13.21
N GLN A 12 -16.06 10.42 -12.07
CA GLN A 12 -16.59 11.33 -11.06
C GLN A 12 -15.43 12.21 -10.58
N HIS A 13 -15.53 13.51 -10.87
CA HIS A 13 -14.62 14.51 -10.32
C HIS A 13 -14.92 14.62 -8.82
N ILE A 14 -13.92 14.28 -7.99
CA ILE A 14 -14.05 14.38 -6.53
C ILE A 14 -13.78 15.84 -6.14
N ASP A 15 -14.82 16.68 -6.22
CA ASP A 15 -14.77 18.13 -5.95
C ASP A 15 -14.60 18.52 -4.46
N HIS A 16 -14.30 17.59 -3.57
CA HIS A 16 -14.22 17.88 -2.14
C HIS A 16 -13.02 17.20 -1.46
N ILE A 17 -11.81 17.65 -1.79
CA ILE A 17 -10.63 17.40 -0.96
C ILE A 17 -10.44 18.63 -0.07
N LYS A 18 -11.03 18.59 1.14
CA LYS A 18 -10.52 19.39 2.29
C LYS A 18 -9.00 19.22 2.34
N PRO A 19 -8.19 20.19 2.80
CA PRO A 19 -6.74 20.04 2.84
C PRO A 19 -6.39 18.75 3.59
N VAL A 20 -6.13 17.71 2.82
CA VAL A 20 -5.84 16.38 3.32
C VAL A 20 -4.42 16.47 3.83
N ASP A 21 -4.23 16.14 5.10
CA ASP A 21 -2.90 15.84 5.62
C ASP A 21 -2.13 15.03 4.58
N LYS A 22 -0.87 15.41 4.30
CA LYS A 22 -0.03 14.73 3.29
C LYS A 22 -0.24 13.20 3.34
N PRO A 23 -0.52 12.53 2.21
CA PRO A 23 -0.82 11.10 2.23
C PRO A 23 0.31 10.32 2.89
N PHE A 24 -0.04 9.26 3.60
CA PHE A 24 0.90 8.35 4.25
C PHE A 24 0.62 6.91 3.80
N ASP A 25 1.66 6.07 3.81
CA ASP A 25 1.52 4.65 3.46
C ASP A 25 0.67 3.94 4.51
N THR A 26 -0.28 3.12 4.06
CA THR A 26 -1.21 2.37 4.92
C THR A 26 -0.87 0.89 4.99
N PHE A 27 -0.28 0.34 3.93
CA PHE A 27 0.09 -1.07 3.84
C PHE A 27 1.60 -1.25 4.01
N PHE A 28 1.98 -2.10 4.95
CA PHE A 28 3.37 -2.42 5.26
C PHE A 28 3.60 -3.92 5.23
N ILE A 29 4.80 -4.30 4.81
CA ILE A 29 5.32 -5.66 4.87
C ILE A 29 6.33 -5.74 6.01
N ILE A 30 6.16 -6.73 6.88
CA ILE A 30 7.13 -7.10 7.91
C ILE A 30 7.77 -8.42 7.52
N LYS A 31 9.10 -8.40 7.37
CA LYS A 31 9.93 -9.57 7.05
C LYS A 31 10.82 -9.91 8.23
N ARG A 32 11.05 -11.19 8.48
CA ARG A 32 12.05 -11.62 9.47
C ARG A 32 13.45 -11.43 8.90
N THR A 33 14.39 -10.98 9.72
CA THR A 33 15.80 -10.73 9.32
C THR A 33 16.77 -11.82 9.77
N THR A 34 16.24 -12.97 10.20
CA THR A 34 17.02 -14.11 10.71
C THR A 34 17.83 -14.82 9.62
N THR A 35 18.96 -15.41 9.99
CA THR A 35 19.90 -16.10 9.08
C THR A 35 19.40 -17.42 8.51
N SER A 36 18.38 -18.03 9.12
CA SER A 36 17.86 -19.38 8.81
C SER A 36 16.68 -19.41 7.83
N ASN A 37 16.39 -18.33 7.10
CA ASN A 37 15.20 -18.21 6.22
C ASN A 37 13.86 -18.50 6.95
N GLU A 38 13.79 -18.23 8.25
CA GLU A 38 12.57 -18.46 9.01
C GLU A 38 11.46 -17.48 8.63
N SER A 39 10.22 -17.96 8.62
CA SER A 39 9.03 -17.18 8.27
C SER A 39 8.07 -17.02 9.45
N PHE A 40 7.00 -16.24 9.27
CA PHE A 40 5.91 -16.14 10.24
C PHE A 40 4.93 -17.31 10.18
N HIS A 41 5.09 -18.27 9.26
CA HIS A 41 4.23 -19.47 9.22
C HIS A 41 4.37 -20.32 10.48
N THR A 42 5.59 -20.41 11.03
CA THR A 42 5.89 -21.17 12.25
C THR A 42 5.56 -20.40 13.53
N VAL A 43 5.27 -19.10 13.43
CA VAL A 43 4.97 -18.25 14.59
C VAL A 43 3.49 -18.34 14.91
N SER A 44 3.14 -18.52 16.19
CA SER A 44 1.74 -18.57 16.62
C SER A 44 0.98 -17.30 16.20
N PRO A 45 -0.22 -17.41 15.58
CA PRO A 45 -1.01 -16.24 15.21
C PRO A 45 -1.42 -15.38 16.42
N PHE A 46 -1.61 -16.00 17.60
CA PHE A 46 -1.89 -15.27 18.83
C PHE A 46 -0.70 -14.44 19.30
N LEU A 47 0.52 -14.96 19.14
CA LEU A 47 1.75 -14.22 19.45
C LEU A 47 1.90 -13.03 18.49
N VAL A 48 1.66 -13.25 17.19
CA VAL A 48 1.69 -12.17 16.18
C VAL A 48 0.70 -11.07 16.55
N GLU A 49 -0.56 -11.42 16.81
CA GLU A 49 -1.59 -10.42 17.12
C GLU A 49 -1.29 -9.66 18.41
N ARG A 50 -0.84 -10.35 19.46
CA ARG A 50 -0.43 -9.72 20.73
C ARG A 50 0.74 -8.77 20.52
N ALA A 51 1.78 -9.19 19.80
CA ALA A 51 2.96 -8.37 19.55
C ALA A 51 2.61 -7.14 18.71
N VAL A 52 1.81 -7.30 17.64
CA VAL A 52 1.36 -6.18 16.82
C VAL A 52 0.52 -5.20 17.64
N THR A 53 -0.44 -5.70 18.41
CA THR A 53 -1.29 -4.86 19.27
C THR A 53 -0.49 -4.11 20.33
N ALA A 54 0.55 -4.73 20.91
CA ALA A 54 1.40 -4.07 21.90
C ALA A 54 2.18 -2.87 21.32
N HIS A 55 2.60 -2.94 20.05
CA HIS A 55 3.41 -1.89 19.43
C HIS A 55 2.58 -0.83 18.71
N LEU A 56 1.52 -1.26 18.01
CA LEU A 56 0.74 -0.42 17.10
C LEU A 56 -0.69 -0.18 17.58
N GLY A 57 -1.16 -0.91 18.60
CA GLY A 57 -2.57 -0.96 18.97
C GLY A 57 -3.39 -1.73 17.93
N ILE A 58 -4.70 -1.46 17.88
CA ILE A 58 -5.62 -2.08 16.94
C ILE A 58 -5.30 -1.59 15.52
N THR A 59 -4.90 -2.50 14.65
CA THR A 59 -4.65 -2.26 13.22
C THR A 59 -5.90 -2.61 12.41
N LYS A 60 -6.01 -2.14 11.16
CA LYS A 60 -7.16 -2.50 10.30
C LYS A 60 -7.11 -3.95 9.87
N SER A 61 -5.91 -4.43 9.56
CA SER A 61 -5.70 -5.82 9.17
C SER A 61 -4.28 -6.25 9.46
N THR A 62 -4.14 -7.46 9.99
CA THR A 62 -2.87 -8.17 10.12
C THR A 62 -3.05 -9.53 9.46
N ARG A 63 -2.28 -9.82 8.41
CA ARG A 63 -2.40 -11.07 7.65
C ARG A 63 -1.03 -11.66 7.35
N LYS A 64 -0.94 -12.99 7.41
CA LYS A 64 0.22 -13.73 6.89
C LYS A 64 0.08 -13.90 5.39
N LEU A 65 1.15 -13.59 4.66
CA LEU A 65 1.22 -13.80 3.22
C LEU A 65 1.73 -15.21 2.90
N ARG A 66 1.46 -15.68 1.68
CA ARG A 66 2.00 -16.95 1.19
C ARG A 66 3.54 -16.96 1.19
N SER A 67 4.17 -15.80 1.02
CA SER A 67 5.64 -15.63 1.15
C SER A 67 6.17 -15.96 2.54
N GLY A 68 5.31 -15.98 3.57
CA GLY A 68 5.70 -16.14 4.97
C GLY A 68 5.97 -14.82 5.69
N ASP A 69 5.76 -13.68 5.02
CA ASP A 69 5.81 -12.35 5.60
C ASP A 69 4.47 -11.95 6.24
N LEU A 70 4.46 -10.86 7.02
CA LEU A 70 3.22 -10.23 7.48
C LEU A 70 2.89 -9.01 6.63
N LEU A 71 1.62 -8.91 6.24
CA LEU A 71 1.01 -7.70 5.71
C LEU A 71 0.19 -7.04 6.81
N ILE A 72 0.48 -5.77 7.09
CA ILE A 72 -0.26 -4.96 8.06
C ILE A 72 -0.84 -3.74 7.35
N GLU A 73 -2.14 -3.52 7.56
CA GLU A 73 -2.83 -2.29 7.19
C GLU A 73 -3.06 -1.44 8.45
N VAL A 74 -2.48 -0.25 8.48
CA VAL A 74 -2.63 0.69 9.60
C VAL A 74 -3.79 1.66 9.38
N ALA A 75 -4.37 2.16 10.47
CA ALA A 75 -5.49 3.08 10.42
C ALA A 75 -5.05 4.56 10.45
N THR A 76 -3.93 4.85 11.13
CA THR A 76 -3.53 6.23 11.44
C THR A 76 -2.09 6.51 11.03
N ARG A 77 -1.78 7.79 10.77
CA ARG A 77 -0.41 8.24 10.49
C ARG A 77 0.55 7.90 11.64
N LYS A 78 0.11 8.07 12.89
CA LYS A 78 0.93 7.74 14.06
C LYS A 78 1.37 6.27 14.03
N GLN A 79 0.47 5.36 13.69
CA GLN A 79 0.80 3.94 13.51
C GLN A 79 1.78 3.73 12.35
N ALA A 80 1.61 4.42 11.21
CA ALA A 80 2.52 4.36 10.08
C ALA A 80 3.95 4.81 10.45
N GLU A 81 4.08 5.87 11.23
CA GLU A 81 5.39 6.34 11.71
C GLU A 81 6.02 5.39 12.74
N GLN A 82 5.19 4.73 13.56
CA GLN A 82 5.64 3.75 14.55
C GLN A 82 6.11 2.45 13.89
N ILE A 83 5.35 1.91 12.92
CA ILE A 83 5.66 0.63 12.29
C ILE A 83 6.97 0.70 11.49
N ILE A 84 7.29 1.83 10.85
CA ILE A 84 8.57 2.00 10.14
C ILE A 84 9.78 1.90 11.07
N LYS A 85 9.62 2.29 12.35
CA LYS A 85 10.69 2.26 13.36
C LYS A 85 10.83 0.89 14.04
N LEU A 86 9.92 -0.02 13.79
CA LEU A 86 9.87 -1.33 14.41
C LEU A 86 11.05 -2.20 13.92
N LYS A 87 11.84 -2.72 14.87
CA LYS A 87 13.00 -3.59 14.60
C LYS A 87 12.81 -5.03 15.07
N SER A 88 11.84 -5.26 15.95
CA SER A 88 11.48 -6.59 16.43
C SER A 88 9.99 -6.68 16.72
N LEU A 89 9.45 -7.89 16.59
CA LEU A 89 8.15 -8.27 17.13
C LEU A 89 8.40 -9.30 18.23
N ASP A 90 8.18 -8.92 19.48
CA ASP A 90 8.59 -9.72 20.64
C ASP A 90 10.11 -10.00 20.55
N ASN A 91 10.54 -11.26 20.66
CA ASN A 91 11.94 -11.67 20.48
C ASN A 91 12.37 -11.91 19.01
N ILE A 92 11.51 -11.60 18.03
CA ILE A 92 11.78 -11.88 16.62
C ILE A 92 12.30 -10.62 15.93
N PRO A 93 13.56 -10.60 15.42
CA PRO A 93 14.06 -9.45 14.68
C PRO A 93 13.41 -9.36 13.29
N VAL A 94 13.01 -8.15 12.91
CA VAL A 94 12.26 -7.88 11.68
C VAL A 94 12.76 -6.63 10.96
N ALA A 95 12.48 -6.57 9.67
CA ALA A 95 12.57 -5.38 8.83
C ALA A 95 11.17 -5.03 8.32
N VAL A 96 10.89 -3.73 8.25
CA VAL A 96 9.62 -3.20 7.77
C VAL A 96 9.84 -2.38 6.51
N SER A 97 8.96 -2.56 5.52
CA SER A 97 8.94 -1.75 4.31
C SER A 97 7.50 -1.45 3.89
N ALA A 98 7.25 -0.28 3.31
CA ALA A 98 5.97 0.02 2.68
C ALA A 98 5.69 -0.97 1.53
N HIS A 99 4.41 -1.34 1.35
CA HIS A 99 4.01 -2.20 0.26
C HIS A 99 4.05 -1.44 -1.08
N ALA A 100 4.76 -1.97 -2.07
CA ALA A 100 4.99 -1.28 -3.34
C ALA A 100 3.70 -0.92 -4.11
N THR A 101 2.74 -1.86 -4.16
CA THR A 101 1.53 -1.69 -4.99
C THR A 101 0.24 -1.40 -4.21
N LEU A 102 0.10 -1.80 -2.95
CA LEU A 102 -1.16 -1.57 -2.21
C LEU A 102 -1.31 -0.13 -1.72
N ASN A 103 -0.21 0.61 -1.63
CA ASN A 103 -0.22 2.05 -1.31
C ASN A 103 -0.40 2.94 -2.54
N SER A 104 -0.55 2.37 -3.73
CA SER A 104 -0.78 3.12 -4.96
C SER A 104 -1.92 2.50 -5.77
N SER A 105 -2.63 3.32 -6.53
CA SER A 105 -3.57 2.86 -7.53
C SER A 105 -3.07 3.27 -8.90
N LYS A 106 -3.23 2.39 -9.89
CA LYS A 106 -2.97 2.74 -11.30
C LYS A 106 -4.28 3.17 -11.93
N GLY A 107 -4.37 4.44 -12.33
CA GLY A 107 -5.41 4.91 -13.23
C GLY A 107 -5.08 4.56 -14.67
N VAL A 108 -6.10 4.32 -15.50
CA VAL A 108 -5.96 4.19 -16.95
C VAL A 108 -6.75 5.30 -17.61
N VAL A 109 -6.11 6.04 -18.52
CA VAL A 109 -6.74 7.06 -19.36
C VAL A 109 -6.70 6.57 -20.81
N SER A 110 -7.86 6.48 -21.45
CA SER A 110 -7.99 6.15 -22.88
C SER A 110 -8.44 7.38 -23.64
N CYS A 111 -7.56 7.97 -24.45
CA CYS A 111 -7.86 9.14 -25.27
C CYS A 111 -7.33 8.93 -26.70
N GLY A 112 -8.23 8.98 -27.69
CA GLY A 112 -7.86 8.77 -29.10
C GLY A 112 -6.97 9.88 -29.67
N GLU A 113 -7.07 11.10 -29.12
CA GLU A 113 -6.25 12.24 -29.57
C GLU A 113 -4.77 12.09 -29.18
N LEU A 114 -4.48 11.32 -28.13
CA LEU A 114 -3.12 11.06 -27.67
C LEU A 114 -2.42 9.91 -28.44
N LEU A 115 -3.08 9.28 -29.42
CA LEU A 115 -2.58 8.07 -30.10
C LEU A 115 -1.22 8.29 -30.78
N ASN A 116 -0.97 9.49 -31.31
CA ASN A 116 0.26 9.83 -32.03
C ASN A 116 1.15 10.81 -31.25
N VAL A 117 0.82 11.10 -29.98
CA VAL A 117 1.61 12.01 -29.14
C VAL A 117 2.73 11.20 -28.48
N PRO A 118 3.99 11.68 -28.50
CA PRO A 118 5.09 10.98 -27.85
C PRO A 118 4.88 10.90 -26.33
N ILE A 119 5.33 9.80 -25.72
CA ILE A 119 5.12 9.52 -24.28
C ILE A 119 5.72 10.63 -23.41
N GLU A 120 6.83 11.21 -23.82
CA GLU A 120 7.51 12.28 -23.09
C GLU A 120 6.63 13.54 -22.98
N GLU A 121 5.92 13.89 -24.05
CA GLU A 121 4.99 15.03 -24.08
C GLU A 121 3.74 14.75 -23.24
N ILE A 122 3.21 13.52 -23.33
CA ILE A 122 2.10 13.05 -22.49
C ILE A 122 2.48 13.16 -21.00
N LEU A 123 3.65 12.64 -20.61
CA LEU A 123 4.12 12.68 -19.23
C LEU A 123 4.31 14.11 -18.72
N LYS A 124 4.84 15.01 -19.56
CA LYS A 124 5.00 16.43 -19.21
C LYS A 124 3.65 17.11 -18.98
N GLY A 125 2.62 16.80 -19.78
CA GLY A 125 1.27 17.35 -19.64
C GLY A 125 0.52 16.87 -18.40
N PHE A 126 0.86 15.70 -17.86
CA PHE A 126 0.23 15.10 -16.67
C PHE A 126 1.02 15.29 -15.36
N GLN A 127 2.09 16.09 -15.36
CA GLN A 127 2.74 16.47 -14.10
C GLN A 127 1.82 17.39 -13.28
N PRO A 128 1.68 17.15 -11.96
CA PRO A 128 0.83 17.95 -11.08
C PRO A 128 1.34 19.39 -10.90
#